data_AF-C8W953-F1
#
_entry.id   AF-C8W953-F1
#
_cell.length_a   1.000
_cell.length_b   1.000
_cell.length_c   1.000
_cell.angle_alpha   90.00
_cell.angle_beta   90.00
_cell.angle_gamma   90.00
#
_symmetry.space_group_name_H-M   'P 1'
#
loop_
_entity.id
_entity.type
_entity.pdbx_description
1 polymer ?
#
loop_
_entity_poly.entity_id
_entity_poly.type
_entity_poly.pdbx_seq_one_letter_code
_entity_poly.pdbx_strand_id
1 'polypeptide(L)'
;MAKAIDSGTLTEPTFYILLSLYQPMHGYAIMQNVQEITDGRVAIGAGTLYGAINSLIEKGWIEALHNQPSDRKKEYRITQQGKQAFLQEVNRLQALLANAQNVINTANTKES
;
A
#
# COMPACT_ATOMS: atom_id res chain seq x y z
N MET A 1 8.34 23.40 -19.40
CA MET A 1 8.74 22.00 -19.14
C MET A 1 7.71 21.41 -18.19
N ALA A 2 6.97 20.39 -18.62
CA ALA A 2 5.94 19.79 -17.80
C ALA A 2 6.60 19.12 -16.59
N LYS A 3 6.31 19.64 -15.39
CA LYS A 3 6.63 18.98 -14.13
C LYS A 3 6.04 17.58 -14.23
N ALA A 4 6.87 16.55 -14.10
CA ALA A 4 6.39 15.16 -14.04
C ALA A 4 5.23 15.14 -13.05
N ILE A 5 4.05 14.74 -13.53
CA ILE A 5 2.87 14.60 -12.68
C ILE A 5 3.27 13.53 -11.68
N ASP A 6 3.57 13.94 -10.44
CA ASP A 6 3.89 13.03 -9.34
C ASP A 6 2.74 12.03 -9.28
N SER A 7 2.96 10.83 -9.81
CA SER A 7 1.86 10.01 -10.35
C SER A 7 1.09 9.28 -9.25
N GLY A 8 1.31 9.68 -7.98
CA GLY A 8 0.65 9.11 -6.81
C GLY A 8 0.84 7.61 -6.64
N THR A 9 1.76 6.97 -7.38
CA THR A 9 1.90 5.52 -7.37
C THR A 9 2.43 5.05 -6.03
N LEU A 10 1.80 4.00 -5.50
CA LEU A 10 2.26 3.38 -4.28
C LEU A 10 3.35 2.38 -4.64
N THR A 11 4.45 2.39 -3.88
CA THR A 11 5.36 1.24 -3.90
C THR A 11 4.62 0.03 -3.36
N GLU A 12 4.99 -1.16 -3.84
CA GLU A 12 4.36 -2.40 -3.40
C GLU A 12 4.38 -2.59 -1.87
N PRO A 13 5.48 -2.30 -1.13
CA PRO A 13 5.44 -2.31 0.33
C PRO A 13 4.43 -1.32 0.93
N THR A 14 4.35 -0.10 0.40
CA THR A 14 3.41 0.92 0.90
C THR A 14 1.96 0.50 0.65
N PHE A 15 1.68 -0.08 -0.51
CA PHE A 15 0.37 -0.63 -0.86
C PHE A 15 -0.06 -1.67 0.18
N TYR A 16 0.79 -2.66 0.46
CA TYR A 16 0.47 -3.72 1.40
C TYR A 16 0.43 -3.26 2.86
N ILE A 17 1.22 -2.25 3.25
CA ILE A 17 1.09 -1.60 4.56
C ILE A 17 -0.28 -0.94 4.69
N LEU A 18 -0.71 -0.13 3.72
CA LEU A 18 -2.03 0.51 3.75
C LEU A 18 -3.17 -0.51 3.74
N LEU A 19 -3.04 -1.57 2.95
CA LEU A 19 -4.00 -2.67 2.93
C LEU A 19 -4.13 -3.36 4.31
N SER A 20 -3.00 -3.64 4.95
CA SER A 20 -2.98 -4.25 6.29
C SER A 20 -3.67 -3.36 7.34
N LEU A 21 -3.51 -2.04 7.21
CA LEU A 21 -4.03 -1.04 8.13
C LEU A 21 -5.52 -0.71 7.97
N TYR A 22 -6.25 -1.43 7.11
CA TYR A 22 -7.72 -1.43 7.14
C TYR A 22 -8.29 -1.97 8.46
N GLN A 23 -7.49 -2.74 9.19
CA GLN A 23 -7.71 -3.08 10.59
C GLN A 23 -6.58 -2.49 11.45
N PRO A 24 -6.84 -2.02 12.68
CA PRO A 24 -5.78 -1.58 13.58
C PRO A 24 -4.72 -2.67 13.79
N MET A 25 -3.45 -2.33 13.58
CA MET A 25 -2.33 -3.27 13.73
C MET A 25 -1.08 -2.61 14.32
N HIS A 26 -0.35 -3.39 15.11
CA HIS A 26 1.01 -3.02 15.53
C HIS A 26 2.02 -3.21 14.40
N GLY A 27 3.15 -2.49 14.47
CA GLY A 27 4.22 -2.58 13.47
C GLY A 27 4.65 -4.01 13.13
N TYR A 28 4.86 -4.85 14.15
CA TYR A 28 5.24 -6.26 13.91
C TYR A 28 4.13 -7.07 13.20
N ALA A 29 2.87 -6.86 13.58
CA ALA A 29 1.74 -7.53 12.96
C ALA A 29 1.57 -7.13 11.49
N ILE A 30 1.90 -5.89 11.12
CA ILE A 30 1.91 -5.46 9.71
C ILE A 30 2.91 -6.29 8.91
N MET A 31 4.14 -6.49 9.41
CA MET A 31 5.14 -7.30 8.68
C MET A 31 4.66 -8.73 8.45
N GLN A 32 4.06 -9.35 9.48
CA GLN A 32 3.51 -10.71 9.40
C GLN A 32 2.35 -10.78 8.40
N ASN A 33 1.40 -9.83 8.50
CA ASN A 33 0.25 -9.79 7.60
C ASN A 33 0.67 -9.60 6.14
N VAL A 34 1.67 -8.75 5.87
CA VAL A 34 2.19 -8.59 4.50
C VAL A 34 2.84 -9.88 3.98
N GLN A 35 3.59 -10.59 4.81
CA GLN A 35 4.13 -11.89 4.41
C GLN A 35 3.02 -12.91 4.13
N GLU A 36 1.97 -12.94 4.96
CA GLU A 36 0.85 -13.87 4.81
C GLU A 36 0.04 -13.60 3.53
N ILE A 37 -0.40 -12.36 3.30
CA ILE A 37 -1.23 -12.01 2.12
C ILE A 37 -0.47 -12.10 0.78
N THR A 38 0.85 -12.23 0.83
CA THR A 38 1.70 -12.31 -0.38
C THR A 38 2.37 -13.65 -0.55
N ASP A 39 2.00 -14.67 0.25
CA ASP A 39 2.63 -15.99 0.25
C ASP A 39 4.17 -15.90 0.39
N GLY A 40 4.64 -14.97 1.22
CA GLY A 40 6.04 -14.71 1.48
C GLY A 40 6.81 -13.96 0.38
N ARG A 41 6.16 -13.61 -0.74
CA ARG A 41 6.80 -12.89 -1.85
C ARG A 41 7.27 -11.49 -1.45
N VAL A 42 6.51 -10.81 -0.58
CA VAL A 42 6.87 -9.49 -0.06
C VAL A 42 7.27 -9.63 1.40
N ALA A 43 8.53 -9.30 1.70
CA ALA A 43 9.06 -9.23 3.05
C ALA A 43 9.52 -7.80 3.36
N ILE A 44 8.93 -7.20 4.39
CA ILE A 44 9.26 -5.83 4.80
C ILE A 44 10.17 -5.90 6.04
N GLY A 45 11.40 -5.39 5.92
CA GLY A 45 12.29 -5.24 7.06
C GLY A 45 11.84 -4.12 7.99
N ALA A 46 12.19 -4.22 9.28
CA ALA A 46 11.78 -3.24 10.30
C ALA A 46 12.15 -1.79 9.92
N GLY A 47 13.37 -1.55 9.43
CA GLY A 47 13.79 -0.21 9.00
C GLY A 47 12.93 0.38 7.89
N THR A 48 12.59 -0.44 6.88
CA THR A 48 11.69 -0.05 5.78
C THR A 48 10.28 0.21 6.28
N LEU A 49 9.75 -0.65 7.16
CA LEU A 49 8.42 -0.47 7.72
C LEU A 49 8.32 0.84 8.50
N TYR A 50 9.24 1.11 9.42
CA TYR A 50 9.14 2.31 10.26
C TYR A 50 9.39 3.59 9.45
N GLY A 51 10.25 3.55 8.43
CA GLY A 51 10.38 4.65 7.47
C GLY A 51 9.10 4.91 6.68
N ALA A 52 8.41 3.86 6.25
CA ALA A 52 7.12 3.96 5.57
C ALA A 52 6.01 4.47 6.52
N ILE A 53 5.93 3.96 7.74
CA ILE A 53 4.98 4.42 8.77
C ILE A 53 5.15 5.91 9.03
N ASN A 54 6.38 6.39 9.25
CA ASN A 54 6.63 7.81 9.49
C ASN A 54 6.18 8.66 8.30
N SER A 55 6.56 8.26 7.08
CA SER A 55 6.13 8.93 5.85
C SER A 55 4.60 8.96 5.70
N LEU A 56 3.91 7.88 6.06
CA LEU A 56 2.46 7.76 5.95
C LEU A 56 1.72 8.60 7.02
N ILE A 57 2.29 8.74 8.22
CA ILE A 57 1.78 9.63 9.27
C ILE A 57 1.96 11.09 8.85
N GLU A 58 3.13 11.46 8.35
CA GLU A 58 3.41 12.81 7.85
C GLU A 58 2.45 13.21 6.71
N LYS A 59 2.07 12.25 5.86
CA LYS A 59 1.05 12.42 4.81
C LYS A 59 -0.39 12.47 5.34
N GLY A 60 -0.63 12.14 6.61
CA GLY A 60 -1.97 12.00 7.19
C GLY A 60 -2.75 10.79 6.67
N TRP A 61 -2.09 9.82 6.05
CA TRP A 61 -2.73 8.65 5.46
C TRP A 61 -2.97 7.53 6.47
N ILE A 62 -2.18 7.51 7.54
CA ILE A 62 -2.39 6.63 8.70
C ILE A 62 -2.27 7.47 9.97
N GLU A 63 -2.82 6.97 11.06
CA GLU A 63 -2.70 7.56 12.38
C GLU A 63 -2.33 6.51 13.43
N ALA A 64 -1.60 6.93 14.44
CA ALA A 64 -1.29 6.09 15.60
C ALA A 64 -2.46 6.12 16.59
N LEU A 65 -2.89 4.95 17.05
CA LEU A 65 -3.86 4.84 18.12
C LEU A 65 -3.15 4.97 19.46
N HIS A 66 -3.74 5.77 20.35
CA HIS A 66 -3.22 5.97 21.69
C HIS A 66 -3.57 4.76 22.55
N ASN A 67 -2.66 3.79 22.59
CA ASN A 67 -2.63 2.84 23.68
C ASN A 67 -2.01 3.55 24.90
N GLN A 68 -2.38 3.14 26.12
CA GLN A 68 -1.96 3.81 27.36
C GLN A 68 -0.45 4.09 27.39
N PRO A 69 0.03 5.10 28.15
CA PRO A 69 1.46 5.47 28.19
C PRO A 69 2.44 4.33 28.50
N SER A 70 1.96 3.24 29.11
CA SER A 70 2.73 2.03 29.43
C SER A 70 2.80 1.01 28.28
N ASP A 71 2.01 1.18 27.23
CA ASP A 71 1.93 0.21 26.14
C ASP A 71 3.03 0.48 25.11
N ARG A 72 4.03 -0.39 25.10
CA ARG A 72 5.20 -0.29 24.22
C ARG A 72 4.85 -0.57 22.75
N LYS A 73 3.62 -0.98 22.43
CA LYS A 73 3.20 -1.33 21.08
C LYS A 73 2.14 -0.36 20.56
N LYS A 74 2.59 0.68 19.84
CA LYS A 74 1.66 1.56 19.11
C LYS A 74 0.92 0.77 18.03
N GLU A 75 -0.39 0.89 18.00
CA GLU A 75 -1.21 0.47 16.85
C GLU A 75 -1.34 1.61 15.86
N TYR A 76 -1.54 1.25 14.60
CA TYR A 76 -1.80 2.18 13.52
C TYR A 76 -3.08 1.79 12.81
N ARG A 77 -3.77 2.75 12.21
CA ARG A 77 -4.89 2.50 11.29
C ARG A 77 -4.85 3.47 10.11
N ILE A 78 -5.42 3.05 8.99
CA ILE A 78 -5.58 3.92 7.81
C ILE A 78 -6.66 4.99 8.06
N THR A 79 -6.37 6.24 7.70
CA THR A 79 -7.33 7.35 7.79
C THR A 79 -8.26 7.36 6.57
N GLN A 80 -9.28 8.22 6.59
CA GLN A 80 -10.13 8.41 5.41
C GLN A 80 -9.33 8.93 4.20
N GLN A 81 -8.38 9.83 4.41
CA GLN A 81 -7.50 10.33 3.34
C GLN A 81 -6.61 9.22 2.78
N GLY A 82 -6.05 8.37 3.64
CA GLY A 82 -5.27 7.21 3.22
C GLY A 82 -6.10 6.22 2.39
N LYS A 83 -7.36 5.98 2.77
CA LYS A 83 -8.28 5.13 1.98
C LYS A 83 -8.53 5.70 0.59
N GLN A 84 -8.71 7.01 0.45
CA GLN A 84 -8.88 7.63 -0.86
C GLN A 84 -7.63 7.46 -1.74
N ALA A 85 -6.44 7.71 -1.20
CA ALA A 85 -5.19 7.50 -1.92
C ALA A 85 -4.99 6.03 -2.32
N PHE A 86 -5.32 5.09 -1.42
CA PHE A 86 -5.26 3.66 -1.70
C PHE A 86 -6.22 3.25 -2.84
N LEU A 87 -7.46 3.73 -2.82
CA LEU A 87 -8.44 3.43 -3.88
C LEU A 87 -8.05 4.02 -5.24
N GLN A 88 -7.43 5.20 -5.26
CA GLN A 88 -6.88 5.76 -6.50
C GLN A 88 -5.83 4.83 -7.12
N GLU A 89 -4.95 4.27 -6.30
CA GLU A 89 -3.95 3.31 -6.78
C GLU A 89 -4.57 2.00 -7.24
N VAL A 90 -5.57 1.47 -6.53
CA VAL A 90 -6.32 0.27 -6.96
C VAL A 90 -6.93 0.49 -8.35
N ASN A 91 -7.61 1.62 -8.56
CA ASN A 91 -8.22 1.95 -9.85
C ASN A 91 -7.17 2.08 -10.96
N ARG A 92 -6.01 2.67 -10.65
CA ARG A 92 -4.90 2.80 -11.60
C ARG A 92 -4.34 1.43 -11.99
N LEU A 93 -4.15 0.52 -11.04
CA LEU A 93 -3.68 -0.84 -11.28
C LEU A 93 -4.68 -1.66 -12.09
N GLN A 94 -5.98 -1.52 -11.82
CA GLN A 94 -7.04 -2.14 -12.62
C GLN A 94 -7.01 -1.66 -14.07
N ALA A 95 -6.90 -0.35 -14.30
CA ALA A 95 -6.79 0.21 -15.64
C ALA A 95 -5.52 -0.27 -16.37
N LEU A 96 -4.40 -0.37 -15.65
CA LEU A 96 -3.14 -0.90 -16.18
C LEU A 96 -3.29 -2.34 -16.68
N LEU A 97 -3.90 -3.21 -15.87
CA LEU A 97 -4.15 -4.61 -16.23
C LEU A 97 -5.13 -4.73 -17.40
N ALA A 98 -6.21 -3.94 -17.41
CA ALA A 98 -7.17 -3.93 -18.51
C ALA A 98 -6.52 -3.52 -19.83
N ASN A 99 -5.70 -2.47 -19.82
CA ASN A 99 -4.96 -2.03 -21.01
C ASN A 99 -4.01 -3.12 -21.52
N ALA A 100 -3.27 -3.79 -20.62
CA ALA A 100 -2.38 -4.89 -21.00
C ALA A 100 -3.16 -6.05 -21.64
N GLN A 101 -4.27 -6.47 -21.03
CA GLN A 101 -5.09 -7.57 -21.56
C GLN A 101 -5.70 -7.24 -22.92
N ASN A 102 -6.15 -6.00 -23.12
CA ASN A 102 -6.70 -5.55 -24.41
C ASN A 102 -5.66 -5.64 -25.53
N VAL A 103 -4.41 -5.24 -25.26
CA VAL A 103 -3.32 -5.32 -26.25
C VAL A 103 -2.94 -6.77 -26.53
N ILE A 104 -2.78 -7.61 -25.50
CA ILE A 104 -2.45 -9.04 -25.64
C ILE A 104 -3.51 -9.76 -26.47
N ASN A 105 -4.80 -9.56 -26.16
CA ASN A 105 -5.90 -10.19 -26.90
C ASN A 105 -5.94 -9.75 -28.37
N THR A 106 -5.72 -8.46 -28.63
CA THR A 106 -5.67 -7.93 -30.00
C THR A 106 -4.49 -8.50 -30.78
N ALA A 107 -3.32 -8.69 -30.14
CA ALA A 107 -2.15 -9.28 -30.77
C ALA A 107 -2.41 -10.76 -31.13
N ASN A 108 -2.91 -11.55 -30.18
CA ASN A 108 -3.16 -12.99 -30.36
C ASN A 108 -4.24 -13.28 -31.43
N THR A 109 -5.21 -12.39 -31.63
CA THR A 109 -6.27 -12.56 -32.64
C THR A 109 -5.77 -12.31 -34.07
N LYS A 110 -4.65 -11.59 -34.26
CA LYS A 110 -4.09 -11.29 -35.59
C LYS A 110 -3.14 -12.39 -36.11
N GLU A 111 -2.75 -13.32 -35.26
CA GLU A 111 -1.85 -14.44 -35.60
C GLU A 111 -2.60 -15.76 -35.85
N SER A 112 -3.94 -15.75 -35.78
CA SER A 112 -4.85 -16.86 -36.13
C SER A 112 -5.63 -16.55 -37.40
#